data_AF-A0A1X0S0R4-F1
#
_entry.id   AF-A0A1X0S0R4-F1
#
_cell.length_a   1.000
_cell.length_b   1.000
_cell.length_c   1.000
_cell.angle_alpha   90.00
_cell.angle_beta   90.00
_cell.angle_gamma   90.00
#
_symmetry.space_group_name_H-M   'P 1'
#
loop_
_entity.id
_entity.type
_entity.pdbx_description
1 polymer ?
#
loop_
_entity_poly.entity_id
_entity_poly.type
_entity_poly.pdbx_seq_one_letter_code
_entity_poly.pdbx_strand_id
1 'polypeptide(L)'
;MQSLFDLKKEEDLYSILNCVDSSTSEQIRTEYKRLALQHHPDKNSNSAQFDKIKAAYDILGDPAKRALYDRWKASGLIIPFSQFAQLGTHAQFIGNHYRLS
;
A
#
# COMPACT_ATOMS: atom_id res chain seq x y z
N MET A 1 11.55 -6.48 28.66
CA MET A 1 11.48 -5.18 27.95
C MET A 1 11.43 -5.45 26.46
N GLN A 2 10.27 -5.31 25.82
CA GLN A 2 10.15 -5.41 24.36
C GLN A 2 9.51 -4.13 23.83
N SER A 3 10.38 -3.33 23.22
CA SER A 3 10.17 -2.37 22.13
C SER A 3 9.01 -1.38 22.24
N LEU A 4 9.37 -0.17 22.68
CA LEU A 4 8.58 1.07 22.72
C LEU A 4 8.34 1.69 21.32
N PHE A 5 8.24 0.85 20.28
CA PHE A 5 8.05 1.25 18.87
C PHE A 5 6.62 0.96 18.35
N ASP A 6 5.66 0.69 19.24
CA ASP A 6 4.27 0.39 18.86
C ASP A 6 3.36 1.65 18.84
N LEU A 7 3.92 2.87 18.87
CA LEU A 7 3.13 4.11 19.05
C LEU A 7 2.92 4.98 17.81
N LYS A 8 3.21 4.50 16.60
CA LYS A 8 2.75 5.12 15.35
C LYS A 8 2.25 4.04 14.39
N LYS A 9 1.21 3.33 14.83
CA LYS A 9 0.51 2.31 14.06
C LYS A 9 -0.62 2.92 13.22
N GLU A 10 -0.37 4.10 12.67
CA GLU A 10 -1.31 4.81 11.80
C GLU A 10 -0.87 4.60 10.36
N GLU A 11 -1.46 3.60 9.71
CA GLU A 11 -1.59 3.51 8.25
C GLU A 11 -0.29 3.50 7.41
N ASP A 12 0.84 3.05 7.99
CA ASP A 12 2.05 2.79 7.20
C ASP A 12 1.83 1.58 6.26
N LEU A 13 2.06 1.78 4.96
CA LEU A 13 1.88 0.73 3.92
C LEU A 13 2.76 -0.50 4.18
N TYR A 14 3.94 -0.27 4.77
CA TYR A 14 4.89 -1.29 5.17
C TYR A 14 4.27 -2.23 6.23
N SER A 15 3.61 -1.65 7.22
CA SER A 15 2.92 -2.39 8.27
C SER A 15 1.76 -3.22 7.73
N ILE A 16 1.05 -2.73 6.70
CA ILE A 16 -0.04 -3.47 6.03
C ILE A 16 0.49 -4.73 5.33
N LEU A 17 1.63 -4.62 4.64
CA LEU A 17 2.28 -5.77 3.99
C LEU A 17 3.17 -6.58 4.93
N ASN A 18 3.21 -6.22 6.22
CA ASN A 18 4.09 -6.82 7.20
C ASN A 18 5.57 -6.83 6.75
N CYS A 19 5.96 -5.77 6.03
CA CYS A 19 7.29 -5.56 5.48
C CYS A 19 7.97 -4.39 6.21
N VAL A 20 9.29 -4.31 6.08
CA VAL A 20 10.09 -3.20 6.58
C VAL A 20 10.54 -2.30 5.42
N ASP A 21 10.99 -1.09 5.72
CA ASP A 21 11.57 -0.20 4.71
C ASP A 21 12.78 -0.84 4.01
N SER A 22 13.53 -1.72 4.67
CA SER A 22 14.62 -2.46 4.03
C SER A 22 14.16 -3.64 3.16
N SER A 23 12.87 -3.95 3.09
CA SER A 23 12.36 -5.07 2.31
C SER A 23 12.54 -4.86 0.81
N THR A 24 12.98 -5.93 0.13
CA THR A 24 13.12 -5.95 -1.33
C THR A 24 11.76 -6.11 -2.01
N SER A 25 11.68 -5.75 -3.30
CA SER A 25 10.47 -5.93 -4.10
C SER A 25 10.00 -7.40 -4.15
N GLU A 26 10.94 -8.35 -4.13
CA GLU A 26 10.67 -9.79 -4.09
C GLU A 26 10.03 -10.22 -2.77
N GLN A 27 10.52 -9.70 -1.64
CA GLN A 27 9.94 -9.94 -0.33
C GLN A 27 8.53 -9.36 -0.23
N ILE A 28 8.35 -8.12 -0.69
CA ILE A 28 7.04 -7.44 -0.74
C ILE A 28 6.04 -8.25 -1.57
N ARG A 29 6.46 -8.76 -2.73
CA ARG A 29 5.63 -9.63 -3.58
C ARG A 29 5.29 -10.95 -2.92
N THR A 30 6.22 -11.53 -2.17
CA THR A 30 6.03 -12.80 -1.47
C THR A 30 5.03 -12.64 -0.32
N GLU A 31 5.20 -11.61 0.51
CA GLU A 31 4.27 -11.29 1.59
C GLU A 31 2.88 -10.91 1.06
N TYR A 32 2.80 -10.13 -0.02
CA TYR A 32 1.53 -9.84 -0.68
C TYR A 32 0.79 -11.11 -1.08
N LYS A 33 1.47 -12.07 -1.73
CA LYS A 33 0.86 -13.36 -2.09
C LYS A 33 0.38 -14.13 -0.85
N ARG A 34 1.19 -14.15 0.21
CA ARG A 34 0.85 -14.84 1.47
C ARG A 34 -0.39 -14.24 2.12
N LEU A 35 -0.47 -12.90 2.17
CA LEU A 35 -1.60 -12.16 2.74
C LEU A 35 -2.84 -12.25 1.86
N ALA A 36 -2.70 -12.19 0.54
CA ALA A 36 -3.78 -12.36 -0.43
C ALA A 36 -4.45 -13.73 -0.32
N LEU A 37 -3.67 -14.80 -0.07
CA LEU A 37 -4.22 -16.14 0.17
C LEU A 37 -4.94 -16.27 1.52
N GLN A 38 -4.45 -15.58 2.56
CA GLN A 38 -5.08 -15.57 3.89
C GLN A 38 -6.37 -14.75 3.93
N HIS A 39 -6.37 -13.60 3.27
CA HIS A 39 -7.49 -12.66 3.22
C HIS A 39 -8.27 -12.74 1.91
N HIS A 40 -8.19 -13.88 1.22
CA HIS A 40 -8.87 -14.07 -0.06
C HIS A 40 -10.40 -13.94 0.13
N PRO A 41 -11.10 -13.14 -0.70
CA PRO A 41 -12.53 -12.88 -0.54
C PRO A 41 -13.39 -14.16 -0.61
N ASP A 42 -12.90 -15.20 -1.28
CA ASP A 42 -13.55 -16.51 -1.38
C ASP A 42 -13.62 -17.26 -0.03
N LYS A 43 -12.60 -17.09 0.82
CA LYS A 43 -12.54 -17.75 2.15
C LYS A 43 -12.93 -16.83 3.29
N ASN A 44 -12.87 -15.52 3.09
CA ASN A 44 -13.08 -14.53 4.14
C ASN A 44 -13.78 -13.30 3.53
N SER A 45 -15.01 -13.02 3.94
CA SER A 45 -15.84 -11.95 3.36
C SER A 45 -15.36 -10.52 3.65
N ASN A 46 -14.16 -10.35 4.23
CA ASN A 46 -13.57 -9.06 4.55
C ASN A 46 -12.76 -8.51 3.35
N SER A 47 -13.47 -8.02 2.34
CA SER A 47 -12.88 -7.30 1.18
C SER A 47 -12.02 -6.11 1.62
N ALA A 48 -12.44 -5.41 2.69
CA ALA A 48 -11.76 -4.21 3.18
C ALA A 48 -10.28 -4.44 3.54
N GLN A 49 -9.91 -5.63 4.04
CA GLN A 49 -8.49 -5.92 4.32
C GLN A 49 -7.72 -6.27 3.06
N PHE A 50 -8.33 -7.03 2.16
CA PHE A 50 -7.72 -7.36 0.88
C PHE A 50 -7.43 -6.10 0.06
N ASP A 51 -8.34 -5.12 0.06
CA ASP A 51 -8.18 -3.84 -0.62
C ASP A 51 -7.00 -3.04 -0.05
N LYS A 52 -6.83 -3.02 1.28
CA LYS A 52 -5.69 -2.39 1.95
C LYS A 52 -4.37 -3.05 1.55
N ILE A 53 -4.32 -4.39 1.59
CA ILE A 53 -3.14 -5.18 1.19
C ILE A 53 -2.78 -4.90 -0.28
N LYS A 54 -3.79 -4.87 -1.16
CA LYS A 54 -3.61 -4.56 -2.59
C LYS A 54 -3.12 -3.13 -2.82
N ALA A 55 -3.71 -2.14 -2.14
CA ALA A 55 -3.27 -0.76 -2.23
C ALA A 55 -1.82 -0.58 -1.77
N ALA A 56 -1.44 -1.21 -0.65
CA ALA A 56 -0.07 -1.17 -0.16
C ALA A 56 0.92 -1.80 -1.16
N TYR A 57 0.59 -2.95 -1.73
CA TYR A 57 1.44 -3.59 -2.74
C TYR A 57 1.57 -2.74 -4.02
N ASP A 58 0.48 -2.10 -4.45
CA ASP A 58 0.50 -1.26 -5.64
C ASP A 58 1.45 -0.07 -5.51
N ILE A 59 1.71 0.39 -4.28
CA ILE A 59 2.58 1.53 -3.97
C ILE A 59 4.01 1.06 -3.67
N LEU A 60 4.17 0.06 -2.81
CA LEU A 60 5.49 -0.41 -2.36
C LEU A 60 6.17 -1.35 -3.37
N GLY A 61 5.38 -2.02 -4.21
CA GLY A 61 5.88 -2.93 -5.24
C GLY A 61 6.54 -2.21 -6.41
N ASP A 62 6.20 -0.94 -6.65
CA ASP A 62 6.80 -0.13 -7.70
C ASP A 62 7.82 0.86 -7.10
N PRO A 63 9.09 0.82 -7.51
CA PRO A 63 10.12 1.71 -6.97
C PRO A 63 9.83 3.20 -7.19
N ALA A 64 9.12 3.58 -8.26
CA ALA A 64 8.75 4.97 -8.52
C ALA A 64 7.65 5.45 -7.56
N LYS A 65 6.63 4.60 -7.31
CA LYS A 65 5.57 4.90 -6.34
C LYS A 65 6.08 4.85 -4.90
N ARG A 66 7.00 3.94 -4.59
CA ARG A 66 7.69 3.90 -3.31
C ARG A 66 8.46 5.21 -3.05
N ALA A 67 9.21 5.70 -4.04
CA ALA A 67 9.89 6.99 -3.93
C ALA A 67 8.90 8.16 -3.75
N LEU A 68 7.71 8.12 -4.36
CA LEU A 68 6.65 9.10 -4.11
C LEU A 68 6.12 9.03 -2.68
N TYR A 69 5.93 7.82 -2.14
CA TYR A 69 5.51 7.61 -0.77
C TYR A 69 6.54 8.13 0.24
N ASP A 70 7.82 7.85 0.01
CA ASP A 70 8.92 8.35 0.83
C ASP A 70 8.98 9.89 0.81
N ARG A 71 8.80 10.51 -0.37
CA ARG A 71 8.71 11.97 -0.51
C ARG A 71 7.50 12.56 0.23
N TRP A 72 6.34 11.91 0.14
CA TRP A 72 5.13 12.33 0.87
C TRP A 72 5.32 12.23 2.39
N LYS A 73 5.99 11.17 2.85
CA LYS A 73 6.32 10.99 4.27
C LYS A 73 7.30 12.06 4.76
N ALA A 74 8.28 12.43 3.94
CA ALA A 74 9.26 13.45 4.25
C ALA A 74 8.71 14.90 4.15
N SER A 75 7.70 15.14 3.31
CA SER A 75 7.13 16.49 3.11
C SER A 75 6.23 16.94 4.25
N GLY A 76 5.82 16.04 5.15
CA GLY A 76 4.97 16.39 6.31
C GLY A 76 3.58 16.90 5.91
N LEU A 77 3.12 16.54 4.72
CA LEU A 77 1.80 16.95 4.22
C LEU A 77 0.68 16.33 5.06
N ILE A 78 -0.35 17.13 5.36
CA ILE A 78 -1.54 16.68 6.12
C ILE A 78 -2.48 15.85 5.22
N ILE A 79 -2.36 15.98 3.89
CA ILE A 79 -3.21 15.23 2.96
C ILE A 79 -2.85 13.73 2.97
N PRO A 80 -3.85 12.82 2.94
CA PRO A 80 -3.58 11.39 2.94
C PRO A 80 -2.86 10.97 1.64
N PHE A 81 -1.98 9.96 1.73
CA PHE A 81 -1.23 9.49 0.56
C PHE A 81 -2.14 9.09 -0.60
N SER A 82 -3.30 8.50 -0.34
CA SER A 82 -4.28 8.15 -1.38
C SER A 82 -4.68 9.36 -2.23
N GLN A 83 -4.83 10.53 -1.61
CA GLN A 83 -5.17 11.77 -2.30
C GLN A 83 -3.93 12.39 -2.98
N PHE A 84 -2.77 12.35 -2.33
CA PHE A 84 -1.50 12.79 -2.94
C PHE A 84 -1.16 11.99 -4.21
N ALA A 85 -1.32 10.68 -4.15
CA ALA A 85 -1.11 9.78 -5.29
C ALA A 85 -2.10 10.09 -6.41
N GLN A 86 -3.39 10.31 -6.10
CA GLN A 86 -4.40 10.69 -7.09
C GLN A 86 -4.09 12.01 -7.80
N LEU A 87 -3.54 13.01 -7.09
CA LEU A 87 -3.13 14.28 -7.69
C LEU A 87 -1.97 14.11 -8.69
N GLY A 88 -1.06 13.16 -8.44
CA GLY A 88 0.01 12.81 -9.38
C GLY A 88 -0.45 11.92 -10.54
N THR A 89 -1.42 11.03 -10.32
CA THR A 89 -1.91 10.07 -11.34
C THR A 89 -3.05 10.61 -12.19
N HIS A 90 -3.68 11.72 -11.83
CA HIS A 90 -4.75 12.34 -12.63
C HIS A 90 -4.30 12.72 -14.05
N ALA A 91 -3.01 12.97 -14.26
CA ALA A 91 -2.44 13.21 -15.59
C ALA A 91 -2.36 11.96 -16.49
N GLN A 92 -2.56 10.74 -15.95
CA GLN A 92 -2.43 9.48 -16.69
C GLN A 92 -3.68 8.57 -16.65
N PHE A 93 -4.66 8.84 -15.77
CA PHE A 93 -5.83 7.98 -15.57
C PHE A 93 -7.14 8.43 -16.22
N ILE A 94 -7.14 9.51 -17.02
CA ILE A 94 -8.25 9.81 -17.97
C ILE A 94 -8.22 8.89 -19.21
N GLY A 95 -7.85 7.62 -19.03
CA GLY A 95 -7.73 6.63 -20.10
C GLY A 95 -8.16 5.22 -19.76
N ASN A 96 -8.76 4.94 -18.59
CA ASN A 96 -9.22 3.57 -18.28
C ASN A 96 -10.39 3.46 -17.26
N HIS A 97 -11.34 4.38 -17.32
CA HIS A 97 -12.74 4.12 -16.96
C HIS A 97 -13.48 4.30 -18.29
N TYR A 98 -13.97 3.28 -19.00
CA TYR A 98 -15.03 2.33 -18.65
C TYR A 98 -14.85 1.00 -19.41
N ARG A 99 -14.78 -0.13 -18.68
CA ARG A 99 -15.17 -1.45 -19.22
C ARG A 99 -15.89 -2.24 -18.13
N LEU A 100 -17.15 -1.90 -17.94
CA LEU A 100 -18.15 -2.83 -17.43
C LEU A 100 -18.97 -3.29 -18.64
N SER A 101 -19.27 -4.59 -18.63
CA SER A 101 -19.95 -5.40 -19.65
C SER A 101 -21.25 -4.81 -20.19
#